data_AF-A0A3P9NNC9-F1
#
_entry.id   AF-A0A3P9NNC9-F1
#
_cell.length_a   1.000
_cell.length_b   1.000
_cell.length_c   1.000
_cell.angle_alpha   90.00
_cell.angle_beta   90.00
_cell.angle_gamma   90.00
#
_symmetry.space_group_name_H-M   'P 1'
#
loop_
_entity.id
_entity.type
_entity.pdbx_description
1 polymer ?
#
loop_
_entity_poly.entity_id
_entity_poly.type
_entity_poly.pdbx_seq_one_letter_code
_entity_poly.pdbx_strand_id
1 'polypeptide(L)'
;MLCTMAAGKENKWFHGVTLTPVVRLFRVQYAEGMKLPAEFDSREQWPNCPTLREIRDQGSCGSCWAFGAAEAISDRICIHTNGKVSVEISAQDLLTCCDSCGMGCNGGYPPNAWDFWTTNGLVTGGLYNSHIG
;
A
#
# COMPACT_ATOMS: atom_id res chain seq x y z
N MET A 1 2.74 -2.21 -8.32
CA MET A 1 2.87 -0.99 -7.49
C MET A 1 4.25 -0.38 -7.67
N LEU A 2 4.41 0.57 -8.61
CA LEU A 2 5.55 1.49 -8.59
C LEU A 2 5.15 2.69 -7.73
N CYS A 3 5.38 2.65 -6.41
CA CYS A 3 5.62 3.90 -5.65
C CYS A 3 7.08 4.31 -5.92
N THR A 4 7.35 4.70 -7.15
CA THR A 4 8.49 5.55 -7.48
C THR A 4 8.01 6.55 -8.52
N MET A 5 7.85 7.78 -8.04
CA MET A 5 7.83 9.03 -8.80
C MET A 5 6.50 9.41 -9.46
N ALA A 6 5.92 10.50 -8.95
CA ALA A 6 5.02 11.35 -9.70
C ALA A 6 5.65 11.69 -11.06
N ALA A 7 4.96 11.30 -12.14
CA ALA A 7 5.30 11.66 -13.51
C ALA A 7 5.12 13.18 -13.69
N GLY A 8 6.22 13.93 -13.62
CA GLY A 8 6.17 15.38 -13.86
C GLY A 8 7.32 16.17 -13.25
N LYS A 9 8.56 15.82 -13.61
CA LYS A 9 9.77 16.68 -13.64
C LYS A 9 10.95 15.76 -13.90
N GLU A 10 11.01 15.32 -15.14
CA GLU A 10 12.06 14.46 -15.65
C GLU A 10 13.42 15.18 -15.46
N ASN A 11 14.46 14.42 -15.11
CA ASN A 11 15.89 14.77 -15.18
C ASN A 11 16.57 15.68 -14.12
N LYS A 12 15.99 16.01 -12.95
CA LYS A 12 16.74 16.82 -11.94
C LYS A 12 16.86 16.31 -10.50
N TRP A 13 16.37 15.10 -10.19
CA TRP A 13 16.40 14.59 -8.80
C TRP A 13 17.02 13.21 -8.62
N PHE A 14 17.85 12.76 -9.58
CA PHE A 14 18.84 11.73 -9.27
C PHE A 14 19.91 12.35 -8.36
N HIS A 15 19.56 12.62 -7.10
CA HIS A 15 20.57 12.68 -6.07
C HIS A 15 21.12 11.26 -5.98
N GLY A 16 22.28 11.06 -6.59
CA GLY A 16 23.07 9.86 -6.41
C GLY A 16 23.19 9.60 -4.92
N VAL A 17 22.50 8.58 -4.45
CA VAL A 17 22.69 8.08 -3.11
C VAL A 17 24.04 7.38 -3.16
N THR A 18 25.09 8.11 -2.80
CA THR A 18 26.33 7.49 -2.33
C THR A 18 25.92 6.54 -1.22
N LEU A 19 26.09 5.24 -1.45
CA LEU A 19 25.86 4.19 -0.48
C LEU A 19 26.81 4.41 0.70
N THR A 20 26.40 5.21 1.68
CA THR A 20 27.04 5.25 2.98
C THR A 20 26.73 3.91 3.67
N PRO A 21 27.74 3.19 4.19
CA PRO A 21 27.49 1.94 4.87
C PRO A 21 26.87 2.25 6.23
N VAL A 22 25.97 1.36 6.65
CA VAL A 22 25.36 1.27 7.99
C VAL A 22 24.07 2.07 8.23
N VAL A 23 22.99 1.64 7.57
CA VAL A 23 21.80 1.19 8.33
C VAL A 23 21.58 -0.26 7.93
N ARG A 24 21.99 -1.18 8.80
CA ARG A 24 21.74 -2.61 8.63
C ARG A 24 20.25 -2.81 8.89
N LEU A 25 19.41 -2.61 7.86
CA LEU A 25 18.13 -3.31 7.79
C LEU A 25 18.46 -4.77 8.08
N PHE A 26 17.94 -5.32 9.17
CA PHE A 26 18.07 -6.73 9.47
C PHE A 26 17.53 -7.49 8.26
N ARG A 27 18.42 -7.90 7.35
CA ARG A 27 18.13 -8.91 6.34
C ARG A 27 17.75 -10.13 7.14
N VAL A 28 16.43 -10.35 7.20
CA VAL A 28 15.76 -11.44 7.87
C VAL A 28 16.56 -12.72 7.64
N GLN A 29 17.15 -13.28 8.71
CA GLN A 29 17.91 -14.54 8.68
C GLN A 29 17.02 -15.77 8.41
N TYR A 30 15.73 -15.59 8.09
CA TYR A 30 14.76 -16.68 7.90
C TYR A 30 14.73 -17.28 6.49
N ALA A 31 15.50 -16.79 5.53
CA ALA A 31 15.44 -17.31 4.16
C ALA A 31 16.20 -18.63 3.93
N GLU A 32 17.04 -19.07 4.87
CA GLU A 32 17.75 -20.34 4.72
C GLU A 32 16.76 -21.53 4.80
N GLY A 33 16.62 -22.25 3.68
CA GLY A 33 15.80 -23.46 3.58
C GLY A 33 14.37 -23.27 3.05
N MET A 34 13.92 -22.03 2.82
CA MET A 34 12.62 -21.81 2.17
C MET A 34 12.71 -22.03 0.65
N LYS A 35 11.99 -23.02 0.13
CA LYS A 35 11.82 -23.24 -1.31
C LYS A 35 10.74 -22.31 -1.85
N LEU A 36 11.14 -21.17 -2.37
CA LEU A 36 10.23 -20.24 -3.05
C LEU A 36 9.79 -20.82 -4.40
N PRO A 37 8.53 -20.59 -4.82
CA PRO A 37 8.09 -20.97 -6.16
C PRO A 37 8.84 -20.15 -7.22
N ALA A 38 8.98 -20.70 -8.42
CA ALA A 38 9.63 -19.99 -9.53
C ALA A 38 8.84 -18.74 -9.96
N GLU A 39 7.51 -18.79 -9.83
CA GLU A 39 6.59 -17.71 -10.14
C GLU A 39 5.51 -17.64 -9.05
N PHE A 40 5.06 -16.43 -8.73
CA PHE A 40 4.00 -16.20 -7.77
C PHE A 40 3.21 -14.96 -8.17
N ASP A 41 1.91 -15.15 -8.42
CA ASP A 41 0.96 -14.06 -8.63
C ASP A 41 -0.15 -14.15 -7.58
N SER A 42 -0.28 -13.12 -6.74
CA SER A 42 -1.30 -13.07 -5.70
C SER A 42 -2.72 -13.16 -6.27
N ARG A 43 -2.95 -12.63 -7.48
CA ARG A 43 -4.26 -12.62 -8.16
C ARG A 43 -4.69 -14.00 -8.65
N GLU A 44 -3.73 -14.89 -8.84
CA GLU A 44 -3.95 -16.30 -9.18
C GLU A 44 -4.02 -17.16 -7.93
N GLN A 45 -3.20 -16.86 -6.91
CA GLN A 45 -3.19 -17.56 -5.64
C GLN A 45 -4.49 -17.37 -4.84
N TRP A 46 -5.09 -16.19 -4.91
CA TRP A 46 -6.33 -15.84 -4.21
C TRP A 46 -7.38 -15.33 -5.20
N PRO A 47 -7.94 -16.21 -6.06
CA PRO A 47 -8.85 -15.79 -7.13
C PRO A 47 -10.20 -15.29 -6.61
N ASN A 48 -10.58 -15.70 -5.40
CA ASN A 48 -11.82 -15.27 -4.74
C ASN A 48 -11.70 -13.87 -4.10
N CYS A 49 -10.57 -13.19 -4.26
CA CYS A 49 -10.35 -11.85 -3.73
C CYS A 49 -10.33 -10.82 -4.86
N PRO A 50 -11.47 -10.15 -5.15
CA PRO A 50 -11.56 -9.20 -6.25
C PRO A 50 -10.70 -7.95 -6.02
N THR A 51 -10.45 -7.57 -4.76
CA THR A 51 -9.63 -6.40 -4.41
C THR A 51 -8.20 -6.50 -4.96
N LEU A 52 -7.65 -7.70 -5.10
CA LEU A 52 -6.29 -7.93 -5.66
C LEU A 52 -6.19 -7.56 -7.15
N ARG A 53 -7.33 -7.49 -7.85
CA ARG A 53 -7.43 -7.16 -9.28
C ARG A 53 -7.91 -5.74 -9.51
N GLU A 54 -8.43 -5.08 -8.48
CA GLU A 54 -8.91 -3.71 -8.55
C GLU A 54 -7.71 -2.76 -8.61
N ILE A 55 -7.70 -1.87 -9.60
CA ILE A 55 -6.62 -0.89 -9.77
C ILE A 55 -7.21 0.47 -9.46
N ARG A 56 -6.80 1.08 -8.33
CA ARG A 56 -7.30 2.39 -7.93
C ARG A 56 -6.37 3.49 -8.43
N ASP A 57 -6.97 4.65 -8.71
CA ASP A 57 -6.25 5.83 -9.20
C ASP A 57 -6.15 6.89 -8.10
N GLN A 58 -4.91 7.24 -7.73
CA GLN A 58 -4.62 8.32 -6.77
C GLN A 58 -4.76 9.73 -7.37
N GLY A 59 -4.92 9.83 -8.69
CA GLY A 59 -4.98 11.08 -9.43
C GLY A 59 -3.70 11.89 -9.32
N SER A 60 -3.83 13.22 -9.37
CA SER A 60 -2.70 14.16 -9.27
C SER A 60 -2.27 14.49 -7.83
N CYS A 61 -2.56 13.61 -6.87
CA CYS A 61 -2.21 13.75 -5.46
C CYS A 61 -1.06 12.80 -5.09
N GLY A 62 -0.08 13.24 -4.30
CA GLY A 62 1.02 12.40 -3.79
C GLY A 62 0.59 11.44 -2.67
N SER A 63 -0.55 10.77 -2.82
CA SER A 63 -1.20 9.89 -1.84
C SER A 63 -0.88 8.40 -2.00
N CYS A 64 0.16 8.04 -2.78
CA CYS A 64 0.52 6.63 -3.03
C CYS A 64 0.76 5.84 -1.72
N TRP A 65 1.20 6.52 -0.67
CA TRP A 65 1.37 5.95 0.67
C TRP A 65 0.04 5.49 1.30
N ALA A 66 -1.05 6.24 1.10
CA ALA A 66 -2.37 5.94 1.62
C ALA A 66 -3.08 4.88 0.76
N PHE A 67 -3.01 5.02 -0.56
CA PHE A 67 -3.58 4.06 -1.51
C PHE A 67 -2.93 2.68 -1.38
N GLY A 68 -1.59 2.62 -1.36
CA GLY A 68 -0.87 1.35 -1.23
C GLY A 68 -1.14 0.64 0.10
N ALA A 69 -1.30 1.40 1.20
CA ALA A 69 -1.70 0.82 2.48
C ALA A 69 -3.16 0.32 2.45
N ALA A 70 -4.10 1.15 1.99
CA ALA A 70 -5.53 0.79 1.93
C ALA A 70 -5.79 -0.44 1.06
N GLU A 71 -5.17 -0.53 -0.12
CA GLU A 71 -5.27 -1.69 -1.03
C GLU A 71 -4.74 -2.96 -0.36
N ALA A 72 -3.53 -2.90 0.21
CA ALA A 72 -2.93 -4.05 0.86
C ALA A 72 -3.71 -4.51 2.13
N ILE A 73 -4.32 -3.59 2.87
CA ILE A 73 -5.21 -3.93 3.99
C ILE A 73 -6.48 -4.62 3.47
N SER A 74 -7.10 -4.08 2.42
CA SER A 74 -8.29 -4.66 1.77
C SER A 74 -8.03 -6.10 1.31
N ASP A 75 -6.90 -6.31 0.63
CA ASP A 75 -6.47 -7.63 0.16
C ASP A 75 -6.26 -8.60 1.32
N ARG A 76 -5.59 -8.15 2.38
CA ARG A 76 -5.36 -8.99 3.57
C ARG A 76 -6.64 -9.41 4.25
N ILE A 77 -7.64 -8.53 4.35
CA ILE A 77 -8.95 -8.88 4.91
C ILE A 77 -9.59 -10.00 4.07
N CYS A 78 -9.57 -9.87 2.75
CA CYS A 78 -10.12 -10.89 1.87
C CYS A 78 -9.36 -12.22 1.98
N ILE A 79 -8.03 -12.18 1.91
CA ILE A 79 -7.17 -13.37 2.00
C ILE A 79 -7.40 -14.08 3.34
N HIS A 80 -7.38 -13.34 4.44
CA HIS A 80 -7.51 -13.90 5.79
C HIS A 80 -8.89 -14.53 6.01
N THR A 81 -9.93 -13.97 5.42
CA THR A 81 -11.31 -14.50 5.52
C THR A 81 -11.63 -15.52 4.43
N ASN A 82 -10.66 -15.89 3.60
CA ASN A 82 -10.82 -16.79 2.46
C ASN A 82 -11.98 -16.35 1.53
N GLY A 83 -12.06 -15.05 1.23
CA GLY A 83 -13.07 -14.45 0.36
C GLY A 83 -14.42 -14.16 1.02
N LYS A 84 -14.62 -14.49 2.30
CA LYS A 84 -15.92 -14.25 2.99
C LYS A 84 -16.19 -12.78 3.23
N VAL A 85 -15.15 -11.98 3.44
CA VAL A 85 -15.23 -10.53 3.62
C VAL A 85 -14.31 -9.89 2.61
N SER A 86 -14.89 -9.19 1.63
CA SER A 86 -14.13 -8.44 0.63
C SER A 86 -14.65 -7.01 0.67
N VAL A 87 -13.84 -6.11 1.23
CA VAL A 87 -14.19 -4.70 1.41
C VAL A 87 -13.03 -3.83 0.97
N GLU A 88 -13.36 -2.66 0.43
CA GLU A 88 -12.39 -1.65 0.06
C GLU A 88 -12.20 -0.70 1.24
N ILE A 89 -10.97 -0.60 1.74
CA ILE A 89 -10.62 0.37 2.76
C ILE A 89 -10.48 1.76 2.14
N SER A 90 -11.00 2.78 2.83
CA SER A 90 -10.97 4.15 2.35
C SER A 90 -9.55 4.71 2.38
N ALA A 91 -8.93 4.85 1.20
CA ALA A 91 -7.68 5.57 1.07
C ALA A 91 -7.82 7.05 1.43
N GLN A 92 -9.02 7.61 1.25
CA GLN A 92 -9.33 8.99 1.61
C GLN A 92 -9.34 9.18 3.14
N ASP A 93 -9.88 8.23 3.89
CA ASP A 93 -9.87 8.27 5.36
C ASP A 93 -8.43 8.29 5.89
N LEU A 94 -7.55 7.43 5.37
CA LEU A 94 -6.12 7.50 5.65
C LEU A 94 -5.52 8.87 5.30
N LEU A 95 -5.83 9.38 4.10
CA LEU A 95 -5.29 10.62 3.58
C LEU A 95 -5.66 11.84 4.44
N THR A 96 -6.89 11.88 4.98
CA THR A 96 -7.43 13.06 5.67
C THR A 96 -7.40 12.95 7.19
N CYS A 97 -7.44 11.75 7.76
CA CYS A 97 -7.62 11.57 9.20
C CYS A 97 -6.34 11.14 9.92
N CYS A 98 -5.31 10.67 9.21
CA CYS A 98 -4.05 10.32 9.83
C CYS A 98 -3.04 11.48 9.80
N ASP A 99 -3.11 12.34 10.81
CA ASP A 99 -2.22 13.49 10.96
C ASP A 99 -0.73 13.09 11.11
N SER A 100 -0.46 11.94 11.71
CA SER A 100 0.91 11.43 11.90
C SER A 100 1.46 10.68 10.69
N CYS A 101 0.63 10.40 9.68
CA CYS A 101 1.06 9.60 8.53
C CYS A 101 1.81 10.41 7.48
N GLY A 102 1.70 11.74 7.46
CA GLY A 102 2.39 12.56 6.46
C GLY A 102 1.73 13.90 6.22
N MET A 103 1.90 14.42 5.00
CA MET A 103 1.42 15.72 4.57
C MET A 103 0.35 15.57 3.47
N GLY A 104 -0.54 14.59 3.61
CA GLY A 104 -1.62 14.32 2.66
C GLY A 104 -1.09 14.10 1.23
N CYS A 105 -1.50 14.98 0.31
CA CYS A 105 -1.07 14.96 -1.09
C CYS A 105 0.40 15.35 -1.32
N ASN A 106 1.12 15.83 -0.32
CA ASN A 106 2.55 16.13 -0.42
C ASN A 106 3.44 14.96 0.01
N GLY A 107 2.87 13.76 0.12
CA GLY A 107 3.55 12.53 0.54
C GLY A 107 3.27 12.13 1.97
N GLY A 108 3.73 10.93 2.32
CA GLY A 108 3.53 10.33 3.63
C GLY A 108 4.29 9.03 3.77
N TYR A 109 4.10 8.37 4.91
CA TYR A 109 4.87 7.25 5.39
C TYR A 109 3.97 6.00 5.49
N PRO A 110 4.13 5.01 4.60
CA PRO A 110 3.36 3.78 4.66
C PRO A 110 3.38 3.07 6.03
N PRO A 111 4.50 2.99 6.77
CA PRO A 111 4.51 2.37 8.10
C PRO A 111 3.50 3.01 9.07
N ASN A 112 3.44 4.35 9.10
CA ASN A 112 2.53 5.08 9.96
C ASN A 112 1.06 4.82 9.57
N ALA A 113 0.77 4.59 8.29
CA ALA A 113 -0.58 4.22 7.83
C ALA A 113 -1.01 2.84 8.38
N TRP A 114 -0.08 1.89 8.42
CA TRP A 114 -0.34 0.59 9.06
C TRP A 114 -0.50 0.71 10.58
N ASP A 115 0.33 1.52 11.23
CA ASP A 115 0.19 1.79 12.67
C ASP A 115 -1.18 2.39 12.97
N PHE A 116 -1.60 3.42 12.21
CA PHE A 116 -2.91 4.06 12.33
C PHE A 116 -4.06 3.07 12.15
N TRP A 117 -3.98 2.20 11.14
CA TRP A 117 -4.96 1.12 10.98
C TRP A 117 -5.07 0.25 12.24
N THR A 118 -3.95 -0.12 12.86
CA THR A 118 -3.98 -0.97 14.06
C THR A 118 -4.46 -0.27 15.32
N THR A 119 -4.24 1.04 15.45
CA THR A 119 -4.57 1.79 16.68
C THR A 119 -5.93 2.46 16.63
N ASN A 120 -6.36 2.92 15.46
CA ASN A 120 -7.57 3.71 15.26
C ASN A 120 -8.62 3.00 14.41
N GLY A 121 -8.19 2.10 13.51
CA GLY A 121 -9.04 1.53 12.47
C GLY A 121 -9.23 2.47 11.28
N LEU A 122 -9.83 1.95 10.21
CA LEU A 122 -10.23 2.72 9.03
C LEU A 122 -11.62 2.33 8.59
N VAL A 123 -12.34 3.28 8.00
CA VAL A 123 -13.65 3.02 7.39
C VAL A 123 -13.52 2.40 6.00
N THR A 124 -14.59 1.77 5.54
CA THR A 124 -14.75 1.34 4.14
C THR A 124 -14.90 2.56 3.23
N GLY A 125 -14.43 2.43 1.98
CA GLY A 125 -14.58 3.47 0.97
C GLY A 125 -13.98 3.04 -0.36
N GLY A 126 -14.83 2.93 -1.37
CA GLY A 126 -14.47 2.38 -2.68
C GLY A 126 -13.83 3.37 -3.64
N LEU A 127 -13.98 3.10 -4.94
CA LEU A 127 -13.55 4.01 -5.99
C LEU A 127 -14.24 5.38 -5.91
N TYR A 128 -13.61 6.39 -6.52
CA TYR A 128 -14.20 7.73 -6.59
C TYR A 128 -15.61 7.67 -7.22
N ASN A 129 -16.60 8.26 -6.55
CA ASN A 129 -18.03 8.24 -6.94
C ASN A 129 -18.68 6.84 -7.04
N SER A 130 -18.12 5.78 -6.44
CA SER A 130 -18.74 4.45 -6.50
C SER A 130 -19.97 4.28 -5.60
N HIS A 131 -20.20 5.20 -4.65
CA HIS A 131 -21.19 5.05 -3.57
C HIS A 131 -21.03 3.76 -2.74
N ILE A 132 -19.87 3.11 -2.82
CA ILE A 132 -19.52 1.92 -2.03
C ILE A 132 -18.86 2.42 -0.74
N GLY A 133 -19.52 2.16 0.40
CA GLY A 133 -19.10 2.57 1.73
C GLY A 133 -20.02 2.02 2.80
#